data_AF-A0A4U1EF72-F1
#
_entry.id   AF-A0A4U1EF72-F1
#
_cell.length_a   1.000
_cell.length_b   1.000
_cell.length_c   1.000
_cell.angle_alpha   90.00
_cell.angle_beta   90.00
_cell.angle_gamma   90.00
#
_symmetry.space_group_name_H-M   'P 1'
#
loop_
_entity.id
_entity.type
_entity.pdbx_description
1 polymer ?
#
loop_
_entity_poly.entity_id
_entity_poly.type
_entity_poly.pdbx_seq_one_letter_code
_entity_poly.pdbx_strand_id
1 'polypeptide(L)'
;MDLLSGTYIFAVLLACVVFQSGAQEKNYTVREEMPENVLIGDLLKDLNLSLIPDKSLTTPMQFKLVYKTGDVPLIRIEEGTGEIFTTGARIDREKLCAGVLVDTRCFYEVEVAVLPDEIFRLVKIRFLIEDINDNAPLFPATVINISIPENSAINSRYALPAAIDPDIGINGVQNYQLIKIVEFAKRLPGFTGLTIADQITLLKAACLDILILRICTRYTPEQDTMPFSDGLTLNRTQMHNARIRLLTDLVFTFASQPLHLEMDDTETGLLSTICLICGDCQDLEEPTKLDKLQEPLLEALKIYIRKRRPSKPHMVPKILMKITDHSISAKGAESVITLKMEISGSMPPLIQEML
;
A
#
# COMPACT_ATOMS: atom_id res chain seq x y z
N MET A 1 31.32 12.65 66.13
CA MET A 1 29.95 12.88 65.64
C MET A 1 30.07 13.91 64.53
N ASP A 2 29.25 13.86 63.47
CA ASP A 2 29.15 14.85 62.37
C ASP A 2 29.70 14.50 60.96
N LEU A 3 30.10 13.26 60.69
CA LEU A 3 30.32 12.85 59.28
C LEU A 3 29.03 12.36 58.59
N LEU A 4 28.19 11.63 59.33
CA LEU A 4 26.90 11.09 58.85
C LEU A 4 25.85 12.17 58.57
N SER A 5 25.89 13.29 59.31
CA SER A 5 24.99 14.44 59.12
C SER A 5 25.28 15.17 57.81
N GLY A 6 26.56 15.42 57.52
CA GLY A 6 26.98 16.10 56.28
C GLY A 6 26.67 15.30 55.01
N THR A 7 26.85 13.97 55.04
CA THR A 7 26.50 13.10 53.91
C THR A 7 25.00 13.04 53.65
N TYR A 8 24.18 13.11 54.70
CA TYR A 8 22.73 13.09 54.57
C TYR A 8 22.20 14.40 53.99
N ILE A 9 22.71 15.53 54.46
CA ILE A 9 22.38 16.86 53.92
C ILE A 9 22.82 16.96 52.45
N PHE A 10 24.01 16.46 52.11
CA PHE A 10 24.49 16.45 50.74
C PHE A 10 23.64 15.55 49.84
N ALA A 11 23.22 14.36 50.32
CA ALA A 11 22.33 13.47 49.57
C ALA A 11 20.94 14.08 49.37
N VAL A 12 20.39 14.77 50.37
CA VAL A 12 19.11 15.49 50.26
C VAL A 12 19.22 16.68 49.30
N LEU A 13 20.30 17.46 49.37
CA LEU A 13 20.55 18.56 48.43
C LEU A 13 20.75 18.04 47.00
N LEU A 14 21.53 16.97 46.82
CA LEU A 14 21.74 16.34 45.53
C LEU A 14 20.42 15.77 44.97
N ALA A 15 19.61 15.12 45.81
CA ALA A 15 18.27 14.67 45.43
C ALA A 15 17.38 15.85 45.05
N CYS A 16 17.34 16.94 45.83
CA CYS A 16 16.59 18.14 45.50
C CYS A 16 17.04 18.78 44.18
N VAL A 17 18.35 18.86 43.92
CA VAL A 17 18.89 19.39 42.65
C VAL A 17 18.53 18.47 41.48
N VAL A 18 18.60 17.15 41.65
CA VAL A 18 18.21 16.17 40.62
C VAL A 18 16.70 16.19 40.36
N PHE A 19 15.87 16.37 41.39
CA PHE A 19 14.42 16.51 41.26
C PHE A 19 13.98 17.89 40.71
N GLN A 20 14.79 18.94 40.87
CA GLN A 20 14.50 20.29 40.36
C GLN A 20 15.07 20.57 38.96
N SER A 21 16.01 19.76 38.46
CA SER A 21 16.72 20.01 37.20
C SER A 21 16.36 19.04 36.07
N GLY A 22 15.13 18.49 36.08
CA GLY A 22 14.64 17.67 34.97
C GLY A 22 14.32 18.54 33.77
N ALA A 23 15.13 18.47 32.71
CA ALA A 23 14.71 18.96 31.40
C ALA A 23 13.44 18.18 31.00
N GLN A 24 12.31 18.89 30.86
CA GLN A 24 11.03 18.27 30.60
C GLN A 24 10.94 17.96 29.09
N GLU A 25 10.83 16.67 28.77
CA GLU A 25 10.65 16.20 27.39
C GLU A 25 9.21 15.73 27.17
N LYS A 26 8.62 16.10 26.03
CA LYS A 26 7.28 15.64 25.62
C LYS A 26 7.31 15.13 24.18
N ASN A 27 6.75 13.94 23.97
CA ASN A 27 6.68 13.34 22.65
C ASN A 27 5.26 13.44 22.08
N TYR A 28 5.17 13.77 20.80
CA TYR A 28 3.94 13.71 20.00
C TYR A 28 4.17 12.82 18.79
N THR A 29 3.08 12.27 18.24
CA THR A 29 3.10 11.54 16.97
C THR A 29 2.38 12.38 15.92
N VAL A 30 2.98 12.51 14.74
CA VAL A 30 2.40 13.25 13.63
C VAL A 30 2.64 12.46 12.36
N ARG A 31 1.61 12.30 11.55
CA ARG A 31 1.75 11.74 10.21
C ARG A 31 2.35 12.78 9.28
N GLU A 32 3.14 12.33 8.32
CA GLU A 32 3.59 13.21 7.25
C GLU A 32 2.43 13.59 6.30
N GLU A 33 2.69 14.57 5.43
CA GLU A 33 1.75 15.10 4.43
C GLU A 33 0.39 15.57 5.00
N MET A 34 0.31 15.83 6.29
CA MET A 34 -0.89 16.33 6.94
C MET A 34 -1.24 17.75 6.44
N PRO A 35 -2.54 18.07 6.28
CA PRO A 35 -2.97 19.39 5.84
C PRO A 35 -2.65 20.46 6.90
N GLU A 36 -2.66 21.72 6.49
CA GLU A 36 -2.46 22.87 7.37
C GLU A 36 -3.56 22.95 8.45
N ASN A 37 -3.19 23.44 9.65
CA ASN A 37 -4.10 23.67 10.77
C ASN A 37 -4.71 22.42 11.41
N VAL A 38 -4.03 21.28 11.32
CA VAL A 38 -4.39 20.08 12.09
C VAL A 38 -3.83 20.18 13.48
N LEU A 39 -4.68 19.99 14.49
CA LEU A 39 -4.29 19.95 15.91
C LEU A 39 -3.48 18.68 16.19
N ILE A 40 -2.28 18.84 16.75
CA ILE A 40 -1.38 17.76 17.15
C ILE A 40 -1.48 17.47 18.65
N GLY A 41 -1.55 18.52 19.49
CA GLY A 41 -1.53 18.38 20.95
C GLY A 41 -1.72 19.69 21.69
N ASP A 42 -1.77 19.62 23.02
CA ASP A 42 -2.03 20.76 23.92
C ASP A 42 -1.03 20.72 25.09
N LEU A 43 -0.02 21.60 25.03
CA LEU A 43 1.07 21.63 26.01
C LEU A 43 0.62 22.02 27.41
N LEU A 44 -0.38 22.91 27.52
CA LEU A 44 -0.88 23.37 28.80
C LEU A 44 -1.43 22.19 29.61
N LYS A 45 -2.23 21.34 28.95
CA LYS A 45 -2.78 20.11 29.53
C LYS A 45 -1.68 19.04 29.70
N ASP A 46 -0.88 18.83 28.67
CA ASP A 46 0.07 17.73 28.60
C ASP A 46 1.24 17.82 29.58
N LEU A 47 1.60 19.04 29.98
CA LEU A 47 2.66 19.32 30.95
C LEU A 47 2.10 19.56 32.36
N ASN A 48 0.78 19.42 32.56
CA ASN A 48 0.07 19.69 33.82
C ASN A 48 0.36 21.10 34.40
N LEU A 49 0.53 22.10 33.54
CA LEU A 49 0.87 23.47 33.95
C LEU A 49 -0.34 24.18 34.61
N SER A 50 -1.55 23.68 34.38
CA SER A 50 -2.78 24.13 35.05
C SER A 50 -2.81 23.82 36.55
N LEU A 51 -1.98 22.87 37.02
CA LEU A 51 -1.88 22.49 38.43
C LEU A 51 -0.86 23.31 39.22
N ILE A 52 -0.21 24.31 38.60
CA ILE A 52 0.72 25.20 39.30
C ILE A 52 -0.10 26.02 40.31
N PRO A 53 0.06 25.78 41.63
CA PRO A 53 -0.83 26.36 42.63
C PRO A 53 -0.54 27.86 42.78
N ASP A 54 -1.59 28.67 42.55
CA ASP A 54 -1.80 30.05 43.00
C ASP A 54 -0.55 30.89 43.30
N LYS A 55 0.34 31.04 42.30
CA LYS A 55 1.03 32.31 42.12
C LYS A 55 0.13 33.13 41.23
N SER A 56 -0.34 34.28 41.71
CA SER A 56 -0.97 35.28 40.84
C SER A 56 0.06 35.69 39.79
N LEU A 57 0.04 35.05 38.62
CA LEU A 57 0.94 35.42 37.53
C LEU A 57 0.66 36.87 37.15
N THR A 58 1.73 37.62 36.94
CA THR A 58 1.66 39.03 36.50
C THR A 58 1.08 39.14 35.09
N THR A 59 1.28 38.12 34.27
CA THR A 59 0.81 38.01 32.88
C THR A 59 0.27 36.60 32.61
N PRO A 60 -0.65 36.42 31.65
CA PRO A 60 -1.10 35.09 31.26
C PRO A 60 0.08 34.26 30.73
N MET A 61 0.01 32.94 30.90
CA MET A 61 1.06 32.05 30.38
C MET A 61 1.17 32.18 28.87
N GLN A 62 2.39 32.17 28.36
CA GLN A 62 2.68 32.23 26.93
C GLN A 62 3.59 31.08 26.51
N PHE A 63 3.29 30.48 25.36
CA PHE A 63 4.07 29.41 24.75
C PHE A 63 4.73 29.92 23.49
N LYS A 64 6.06 29.99 23.47
CA LYS A 64 6.82 30.49 22.34
C LYS A 64 7.74 29.41 21.78
N LEU A 65 7.54 29.08 20.51
CA LEU A 65 8.40 28.15 19.79
C LEU A 65 9.78 28.77 19.54
N VAL A 66 10.84 28.03 19.83
CA VAL A 66 12.23 28.42 19.60
C VAL A 66 12.75 27.67 18.37
N TYR A 67 13.17 28.44 17.35
CA TYR A 67 13.74 27.92 16.10
C TYR A 67 15.08 28.60 15.81
N LYS A 68 15.95 27.94 15.04
CA LYS A 68 17.19 28.56 14.57
C LYS A 68 16.86 29.52 13.43
N THR A 69 17.62 30.60 13.33
CA THR A 69 17.44 31.60 12.28
C THR A 69 17.64 30.96 10.90
N GLY A 70 16.59 30.97 10.07
CA GLY A 70 16.61 30.40 8.72
C GLY A 70 15.83 29.08 8.56
N ASP A 71 15.43 28.45 9.66
CA ASP A 71 14.58 27.25 9.60
C ASP A 71 13.13 27.63 9.28
N VAL A 72 12.48 26.88 8.38
CA VAL A 72 11.05 27.02 8.13
C VAL A 72 10.30 26.22 9.21
N PRO A 73 9.45 26.87 10.03
CA PRO A 73 8.73 26.17 11.08
C PRO A 73 7.70 25.22 10.45
N LEU A 74 7.83 23.93 10.71
CA LEU A 74 6.89 22.91 10.23
C LEU A 74 5.62 22.82 11.10
N ILE A 75 5.74 23.25 12.36
CA ILE A 75 4.68 23.28 13.35
C ILE A 75 4.54 24.70 13.91
N ARG A 76 3.32 25.08 14.29
CA ARG A 76 3.01 26.34 14.98
C ARG A 76 2.41 26.04 16.34
N ILE A 77 2.62 26.95 17.29
CA ILE A 77 2.03 26.87 18.62
C ILE A 77 1.22 28.14 18.85
N GLU A 78 0.00 27.96 19.33
CA GLU A 78 -0.85 29.07 19.71
C GLU A 78 -0.36 29.64 21.05
N GLU A 79 0.07 30.90 21.04
CA GLU A 79 0.83 31.50 22.15
C GLU A 79 0.05 31.49 23.46
N GLY A 80 -1.28 31.68 23.42
CA GLY A 80 -2.13 31.78 24.61
C GLY A 80 -2.69 30.44 25.12
N THR A 81 -2.83 29.42 24.26
CA THR A 81 -3.45 28.13 24.66
C THR A 81 -2.42 27.01 24.80
N GLY A 82 -1.28 27.10 24.12
CA GLY A 82 -0.29 26.02 24.06
C GLY A 82 -0.69 24.89 23.11
N GLU A 83 -1.72 25.10 22.28
CA GLU A 83 -2.13 24.14 21.25
C GLU A 83 -1.13 24.15 20.08
N ILE A 84 -0.74 22.96 19.65
CA ILE A 84 0.23 22.74 18.57
C ILE A 84 -0.54 22.37 17.30
N PHE A 85 -0.25 23.05 16.19
CA PHE A 85 -0.85 22.79 14.89
C PHE A 85 0.21 22.59 13.80
N THR A 86 -0.16 21.87 12.74
CA THR A 86 0.59 21.84 11.48
C THR A 86 0.55 23.21 10.78
N THR A 87 1.62 23.53 10.06
CA THR A 87 1.71 24.74 9.20
C THR A 87 1.40 24.41 7.74
N GLY A 88 1.41 25.42 6.86
CA GLY A 88 1.35 25.22 5.41
C GLY A 88 2.62 24.59 4.82
N ALA A 89 3.72 24.50 5.58
CA ALA A 89 4.91 23.76 5.16
C ALA A 89 4.69 22.26 5.40
N ARG A 90 4.81 21.47 4.33
CA ARG A 90 4.59 20.02 4.39
C ARG A 90 5.69 19.35 5.20
N ILE A 91 5.25 18.52 6.15
CA ILE A 91 6.11 17.58 6.86
C ILE A 91 6.28 16.40 5.92
N ASP A 92 7.50 16.23 5.42
CA ASP A 92 7.92 15.16 4.51
C ASP A 92 9.04 14.40 5.22
N ARG A 93 8.80 13.13 5.52
CA ARG A 93 9.71 12.30 6.30
C ARG A 93 11.01 12.05 5.54
N GLU A 94 10.96 11.84 4.24
CA GLU A 94 12.15 11.53 3.42
C GLU A 94 13.11 12.72 3.40
N LYS A 95 12.59 13.95 3.41
CA LYS A 95 13.39 15.17 3.55
C LYS A 95 13.96 15.35 4.95
N LEU A 96 13.15 15.13 5.99
CA LEU A 96 13.56 15.38 7.39
C LEU A 96 14.54 14.33 7.92
N CYS A 97 14.40 13.10 7.44
CA CYS A 97 15.07 11.92 7.97
C CYS A 97 16.13 11.40 7.00
N ALA A 98 16.53 12.21 6.01
CA ALA A 98 17.52 11.88 5.01
C ALA A 98 18.82 11.36 5.68
N GLY A 99 19.12 10.07 5.50
CA GLY A 99 20.32 9.42 6.04
C GLY A 99 20.13 8.57 7.31
N VAL A 100 18.91 8.49 7.87
CA VAL A 100 18.59 7.55 8.96
C VAL A 100 18.33 6.16 8.37
N LEU A 101 19.39 5.38 8.17
CA LEU A 101 19.31 4.04 7.54
C LEU A 101 19.00 2.89 8.52
N VAL A 102 18.98 3.15 9.83
CA VAL A 102 19.00 2.08 10.86
C VAL A 102 17.88 2.21 11.92
N ASP A 103 17.45 3.43 12.28
CA ASP A 103 16.34 3.63 13.23
C ASP A 103 15.06 3.91 12.44
N THR A 104 14.04 3.06 12.59
CA THR A 104 12.74 3.23 11.93
C THR A 104 11.95 4.42 12.48
N ARG A 105 12.42 5.04 13.57
CA ARG A 105 11.76 6.15 14.22
C ARG A 105 12.48 7.45 13.89
N CYS A 106 11.82 8.30 13.13
CA CYS A 106 12.31 9.64 12.85
C CYS A 106 11.67 10.67 13.79
N PHE A 107 12.51 11.49 14.42
CA PHE A 107 12.05 12.55 15.31
C PHE A 107 12.41 13.93 14.76
N TYR A 108 11.41 14.80 14.66
CA TYR A 108 11.60 16.24 14.50
C TYR A 108 11.56 16.89 15.89
N GLU A 109 12.63 17.57 16.29
CA GLU A 109 12.77 18.11 17.66
C GLU A 109 12.72 19.64 17.66
N VAL A 110 11.97 20.20 18.61
CA VAL A 110 11.87 21.65 18.82
C VAL A 110 11.91 21.97 20.31
N GLU A 111 12.23 23.22 20.64
CA GLU A 111 12.19 23.71 22.01
C GLU A 111 11.08 24.76 22.16
N VAL A 112 10.35 24.72 23.27
CA VAL A 112 9.29 25.68 23.59
C VAL A 112 9.59 26.35 24.90
N ALA A 113 9.63 27.68 24.87
CA ALA A 113 9.72 28.50 26.06
C ALA A 113 8.30 28.74 26.61
N VAL A 114 8.10 28.35 27.86
CA VAL A 114 6.93 28.69 28.66
C VAL A 114 7.28 29.95 29.45
N LEU A 115 6.46 30.98 29.33
CA LEU A 115 6.60 32.30 29.97
C LEU A 115 5.36 32.57 30.84
N PRO A 116 5.41 33.49 31.81
CA PRO A 116 6.47 34.46 32.13
C PRO A 116 7.62 33.94 33.04
N ASP A 117 8.61 34.80 33.33
CA ASP A 117 9.83 34.49 34.10
C ASP A 117 9.58 33.75 35.42
N GLU A 118 8.47 34.03 36.10
CA GLU A 118 8.10 33.39 37.37
C GLU A 118 7.87 31.89 37.23
N ILE A 119 7.57 31.41 36.01
CA ILE A 119 7.34 30.01 35.65
C ILE A 119 8.16 29.60 34.41
N PHE A 120 9.25 30.30 34.12
CA PHE A 120 10.03 30.06 32.91
C PHE A 120 10.51 28.62 32.82
N ARG A 121 10.18 27.96 31.70
CA ARG A 121 10.62 26.60 31.40
C ARG A 121 10.94 26.47 29.93
N LEU A 122 12.00 25.74 29.63
CA LEU A 122 12.32 25.30 28.28
C LEU A 122 11.93 23.82 28.18
N VAL A 123 10.98 23.51 27.32
CA VAL A 123 10.44 22.17 27.13
C VAL A 123 10.92 21.65 25.79
N LYS A 124 11.57 20.48 25.79
CA LYS A 124 11.98 19.82 24.55
C LYS A 124 10.83 18.97 24.04
N ILE A 125 10.36 19.27 22.84
CA ILE A 125 9.29 18.53 22.19
C ILE A 125 9.87 17.69 21.06
N ARG A 126 9.50 16.41 21.01
CA ARG A 126 9.93 15.48 19.95
C ARG A 126 8.70 14.97 19.21
N PHE A 127 8.63 15.23 17.92
CA PHE A 127 7.57 14.73 17.03
C PHE A 127 8.07 13.47 16.35
N LEU A 128 7.52 12.32 16.71
CA LEU A 128 7.70 11.09 15.95
C LEU A 128 6.92 11.23 14.64
N ILE A 129 7.63 11.23 13.52
CA ILE A 129 7.03 11.31 12.20
C ILE A 129 6.60 9.89 11.79
N GLU A 130 5.29 9.69 11.63
CA GLU A 130 4.70 8.48 11.10
C GLU A 130 4.72 8.51 9.57
N ASP A 131 5.35 7.49 9.01
CA ASP A 131 5.45 7.22 7.58
C ASP A 131 4.08 6.87 6.98
N ILE A 132 3.78 7.40 5.80
CA ILE A 132 2.62 7.01 4.99
C ILE A 132 3.10 6.43 3.65
N ASN A 133 2.22 5.68 2.98
CA ASN A 133 2.52 5.13 1.65
C ASN A 133 2.22 6.19 0.57
N ASP A 134 3.12 7.14 0.38
CA ASP A 134 3.03 8.18 -0.64
C ASP A 134 4.11 8.10 -1.73
N ASN A 135 5.11 7.22 -1.57
CA ASN A 135 6.06 6.87 -2.62
C ASN A 135 5.70 5.54 -3.29
N ALA A 136 6.32 5.28 -4.44
CA ALA A 136 6.15 4.04 -5.17
C ALA A 136 7.53 3.42 -5.43
N PRO A 137 7.64 2.08 -5.36
CA PRO A 137 8.90 1.40 -5.55
C PRO A 137 9.41 1.51 -6.98
N LEU A 138 10.69 1.82 -7.14
CA LEU A 138 11.33 2.04 -8.44
C LEU A 138 12.53 1.11 -8.65
N PHE A 139 12.58 0.43 -9.78
CA PHE A 139 13.77 -0.31 -10.17
C PHE A 139 14.87 0.66 -10.65
N PRO A 140 16.15 0.40 -10.29
CA PRO A 140 17.27 1.23 -10.74
C PRO A 140 17.42 1.29 -12.27
N ALA A 141 16.91 0.28 -12.98
CA ALA A 141 16.94 0.17 -14.43
C ALA A 141 15.62 -0.39 -14.96
N THR A 142 15.18 0.12 -16.10
CA THR A 142 14.00 -0.36 -16.83
C THR A 142 14.24 -1.67 -17.57
N VAL A 143 15.51 -2.01 -17.82
CA VAL A 143 15.95 -3.27 -18.45
C VAL A 143 17.12 -3.82 -17.65
N ILE A 144 17.03 -5.10 -17.26
CA ILE A 144 18.07 -5.81 -16.51
C ILE A 144 18.61 -6.95 -17.38
N ASN A 145 19.87 -6.87 -17.79
CA ASN A 145 20.53 -7.91 -18.58
C ASN A 145 21.27 -8.89 -17.67
N ILE A 146 20.98 -10.18 -17.81
CA ILE A 146 21.58 -11.24 -16.98
C ILE A 146 22.19 -12.28 -17.91
N SER A 147 23.48 -12.56 -17.73
CA SER A 147 24.19 -13.62 -18.45
C SER A 147 24.26 -14.88 -17.60
N ILE A 148 23.59 -15.95 -18.04
CA ILE A 148 23.55 -17.25 -17.33
C ILE A 148 24.35 -18.28 -18.13
N PRO A 149 25.38 -18.93 -17.55
CA PRO A 149 26.09 -20.03 -18.20
C PRO A 149 25.17 -21.22 -18.46
N GLU A 150 25.28 -21.85 -19.64
CA GLU A 150 24.44 -23.00 -20.02
C GLU A 150 24.63 -24.23 -19.11
N ASN A 151 25.81 -24.38 -18.50
CA ASN A 151 26.15 -25.46 -17.57
C ASN A 151 25.70 -25.18 -16.12
N SER A 152 24.87 -24.15 -15.91
CA SER A 152 24.32 -23.84 -14.59
C SER A 152 23.49 -24.99 -14.05
N ALA A 153 23.68 -25.31 -12.77
CA ALA A 153 22.94 -26.39 -12.13
C ALA A 153 21.42 -26.08 -12.09
N ILE A 154 20.59 -27.12 -12.15
CA ILE A 154 19.14 -26.98 -11.96
C ILE A 154 18.87 -26.37 -10.58
N ASN A 155 17.93 -25.44 -10.49
CA ASN A 155 17.58 -24.65 -9.30
C ASN A 155 18.60 -23.58 -8.87
N SER A 156 19.57 -23.25 -9.72
CA SER A 156 20.44 -22.08 -9.50
C SER A 156 19.60 -20.81 -9.40
N ARG A 157 19.90 -19.97 -8.39
CA ARG A 157 19.21 -18.69 -8.15
C ARG A 157 20.12 -17.53 -8.52
N TYR A 158 19.58 -16.53 -9.20
CA TYR A 158 20.28 -15.32 -9.60
C TYR A 158 19.60 -14.12 -8.97
N ALA A 159 20.39 -13.27 -8.29
CA ALA A 159 19.86 -12.07 -7.66
C ALA A 159 19.52 -11.02 -8.72
N LEU A 160 18.34 -10.42 -8.59
CA LEU A 160 17.95 -9.24 -9.35
C LEU A 160 18.18 -8.00 -8.49
N PRO A 161 18.49 -6.83 -9.10
CA PRO A 161 18.42 -5.56 -8.39
C PRO A 161 17.05 -5.38 -7.75
N ALA A 162 17.03 -5.05 -6.47
CA ALA A 162 15.81 -4.71 -5.75
C ALA A 162 15.27 -3.35 -6.27
N ALA A 163 13.95 -3.21 -6.26
CA ALA A 163 13.33 -1.90 -6.30
C ALA A 163 13.69 -1.12 -5.03
N ILE A 164 13.83 0.19 -5.19
CA ILE A 164 14.13 1.14 -4.14
C ILE A 164 12.83 1.89 -3.85
N ASP A 165 12.47 1.91 -2.58
CA ASP A 165 11.31 2.63 -2.07
C ASP A 165 11.76 3.45 -0.85
N PRO A 166 11.54 4.78 -0.85
CA PRO A 166 11.84 5.64 0.29
C PRO A 166 11.00 5.34 1.54
N ASP A 167 9.80 4.77 1.36
CA ASP A 167 8.88 4.45 2.45
C ASP A 167 9.39 3.28 3.29
N ILE A 168 9.00 3.21 4.56
CA ILE A 168 9.53 2.19 5.49
C ILE A 168 8.49 1.20 6.00
N GLY A 169 9.00 0.09 6.57
CA GLY A 169 8.18 -0.89 7.26
C GLY A 169 7.20 -1.56 6.31
N ILE A 170 5.90 -1.36 6.55
CA ILE A 170 4.82 -1.94 5.73
C ILE A 170 4.53 -1.13 4.46
N ASN A 171 4.95 0.14 4.42
CA ASN A 171 4.67 1.04 3.30
C ASN A 171 5.70 0.88 2.16
N GLY A 172 6.96 0.53 2.50
CA GLY A 172 8.00 0.24 1.50
C GLY A 172 7.84 -1.10 0.78
N VAL A 173 8.88 -1.54 0.04
CA VAL A 173 8.84 -2.79 -0.75
C VAL A 173 8.57 -4.02 0.12
N GLN A 174 7.41 -4.66 -0.09
CA GLN A 174 7.03 -5.88 0.62
C GLN A 174 7.44 -7.16 -0.12
N ASN A 175 7.13 -7.25 -1.43
CA ASN A 175 7.37 -8.44 -2.24
C ASN A 175 7.51 -8.12 -3.72
N TYR A 176 8.03 -9.08 -4.48
CA TYR A 176 8.19 -9.00 -5.94
C TYR A 176 7.38 -10.12 -6.59
N GLN A 177 6.63 -9.79 -7.64
CA GLN A 177 5.84 -10.75 -8.41
C GLN A 177 6.13 -10.64 -9.90
N LEU A 178 6.15 -11.79 -10.56
CA LEU A 178 6.38 -11.89 -12.00
C LEU A 178 5.01 -11.90 -12.70
N ILE A 179 4.71 -10.85 -13.46
CA ILE A 179 3.41 -10.69 -14.11
C ILE A 179 3.28 -11.67 -15.30
N LYS A 180 2.78 -12.88 -15.05
CA LYS A 180 2.54 -13.92 -16.08
C LYS A 180 1.55 -13.47 -17.16
N ILE A 181 0.68 -12.49 -16.85
CA ILE A 181 -0.31 -11.94 -17.79
C ILE A 181 0.35 -11.04 -18.84
N VAL A 182 1.40 -10.30 -18.48
CA VAL A 182 2.18 -9.48 -19.44
C VAL A 182 2.90 -10.37 -20.44
N GLU A 183 3.53 -11.45 -19.98
CA GLU A 183 4.18 -12.42 -20.87
C GLU A 183 3.18 -13.17 -21.75
N PHE A 184 1.99 -13.48 -21.22
CA PHE A 184 0.89 -14.00 -22.02
C PHE A 184 0.47 -12.99 -23.11
N ALA A 185 0.27 -11.73 -22.76
CA ALA A 185 -0.14 -10.67 -23.67
C ALA A 185 0.89 -10.42 -24.78
N LYS A 186 2.18 -10.37 -24.45
CA LYS A 186 3.27 -10.21 -25.43
C LYS A 186 3.36 -11.33 -26.46
N ARG A 187 2.85 -12.53 -26.14
CA ARG A 187 2.79 -13.67 -27.06
C ARG A 187 1.61 -13.61 -28.02
N LEU A 188 0.67 -12.68 -27.81
CA LEU A 188 -0.48 -12.53 -28.70
C LEU A 188 -0.05 -11.83 -29.99
N PRO A 189 -0.38 -12.41 -31.15
CA PRO A 189 -0.11 -11.77 -32.43
C PRO A 189 -0.72 -10.37 -32.49
N GLY A 190 0.11 -9.37 -32.81
CA GLY A 190 -0.31 -7.98 -32.98
C GLY A 190 -0.38 -7.14 -31.69
N PHE A 191 -0.34 -7.75 -30.50
CA PHE A 191 -0.39 -7.01 -29.23
C PHE A 191 0.85 -6.11 -29.04
N THR A 192 2.05 -6.62 -29.34
CA THR A 192 3.30 -5.85 -29.28
C THR A 192 3.40 -4.76 -30.35
N GLY A 193 2.49 -4.76 -31.34
CA GLY A 193 2.39 -3.72 -32.36
C GLY A 193 1.54 -2.52 -31.95
N LEU A 194 0.88 -2.58 -30.79
CA LEU A 194 0.16 -1.45 -30.17
C LEU A 194 1.15 -0.52 -29.46
N THR A 195 0.73 0.71 -29.19
CA THR A 195 1.53 1.65 -28.39
C THR A 195 1.73 1.12 -26.96
N ILE A 196 2.82 1.55 -26.30
CA ILE A 196 3.08 1.13 -24.92
C ILE A 196 1.96 1.62 -23.99
N ALA A 197 1.40 2.81 -24.26
CA ALA A 197 0.26 3.35 -23.53
C ALA A 197 -0.96 2.43 -23.65
N ASP A 198 -1.33 2.04 -24.87
CA ASP A 198 -2.46 1.13 -25.12
C ASP A 198 -2.24 -0.24 -24.49
N GLN A 199 -1.03 -0.80 -24.59
CA GLN A 199 -0.69 -2.08 -23.93
C GLN A 199 -0.88 -2.00 -22.41
N ILE A 200 -0.46 -0.90 -21.78
CA ILE A 200 -0.64 -0.68 -20.34
C ILE A 200 -2.12 -0.54 -20.00
N THR A 201 -2.88 0.24 -20.76
CA THR A 201 -4.32 0.45 -20.55
C THR A 201 -5.09 -0.86 -20.63
N LEU A 202 -4.82 -1.69 -21.65
CA LEU A 202 -5.45 -2.99 -21.82
C LEU A 202 -5.09 -3.98 -20.71
N LEU A 203 -3.81 -4.03 -20.33
CA LEU A 203 -3.36 -4.88 -19.22
C LEU A 203 -4.02 -4.47 -17.90
N LYS A 204 -4.10 -3.17 -17.62
CA LYS A 204 -4.76 -2.65 -16.41
C LYS A 204 -6.25 -2.98 -16.39
N ALA A 205 -6.94 -2.88 -17.52
CA ALA A 205 -8.36 -3.16 -17.61
C ALA A 205 -8.70 -4.65 -17.47
N ALA A 206 -7.88 -5.54 -18.02
CA ALA A 206 -8.22 -6.96 -18.15
C ALA A 206 -7.54 -7.91 -17.16
N CYS A 207 -6.51 -7.46 -16.42
CA CYS A 207 -5.70 -8.33 -15.54
C CYS A 207 -6.58 -9.12 -14.57
N LEU A 208 -7.50 -8.43 -13.90
CA LEU A 208 -8.38 -9.01 -12.91
C LEU A 208 -9.36 -10.02 -13.51
N ASP A 209 -9.94 -9.71 -14.68
CA ASP A 209 -10.89 -10.59 -15.36
C ASP A 209 -10.22 -11.89 -15.83
N ILE A 210 -9.02 -11.76 -16.44
CA ILE A 210 -8.20 -12.91 -16.86
C ILE A 210 -7.87 -13.80 -15.66
N LEU A 211 -7.62 -13.18 -14.51
CA LEU A 211 -7.28 -13.92 -13.33
C LEU A 211 -8.47 -14.63 -12.68
N ILE A 212 -9.58 -13.93 -12.49
CA ILE A 212 -10.81 -14.53 -11.97
C ILE A 212 -11.20 -15.70 -12.86
N LEU A 213 -11.12 -15.53 -14.18
CA LEU A 213 -11.34 -16.62 -15.12
C LEU A 213 -10.42 -17.81 -14.86
N ARG A 214 -9.11 -17.60 -14.72
CA ARG A 214 -8.14 -18.67 -14.44
C ARG A 214 -8.41 -19.38 -13.11
N ILE A 215 -8.73 -18.63 -12.06
CA ILE A 215 -9.04 -19.19 -10.74
C ILE A 215 -10.33 -20.02 -10.82
N CYS A 216 -11.38 -19.50 -11.45
CA CYS A 216 -12.64 -20.20 -11.57
C CYS A 216 -12.56 -21.46 -12.44
N THR A 217 -11.67 -21.52 -13.44
CA THR A 217 -11.41 -22.77 -14.20
C THR A 217 -10.75 -23.88 -13.37
N ARG A 218 -10.19 -23.54 -12.20
CA ARG A 218 -9.55 -24.50 -11.28
C ARG A 218 -10.50 -24.95 -10.16
N TYR A 219 -11.71 -24.41 -10.07
CA TYR A 219 -12.63 -24.70 -8.98
C TYR A 219 -13.12 -26.15 -9.01
N THR A 220 -13.04 -26.81 -7.85
CA THR A 220 -13.57 -28.17 -7.64
C THR A 220 -14.83 -28.08 -6.77
N PRO A 221 -16.03 -28.12 -7.37
CA PRO A 221 -17.28 -27.96 -6.64
C PRO A 221 -17.57 -29.08 -5.64
N GLU A 222 -17.06 -30.29 -5.85
CA GLU A 222 -17.21 -31.41 -4.91
C GLU A 222 -16.52 -31.15 -3.57
N GLN A 223 -15.45 -30.35 -3.60
CA GLN A 223 -14.60 -30.07 -2.44
C GLN A 223 -14.75 -28.61 -1.95
N ASP A 224 -15.48 -27.75 -2.68
CA ASP A 224 -15.56 -26.29 -2.49
C ASP A 224 -14.17 -25.64 -2.36
N THR A 225 -13.22 -26.12 -3.18
CA THR A 225 -11.80 -25.73 -3.13
C THR A 225 -11.24 -25.27 -4.47
N MET A 226 -10.20 -24.42 -4.41
CA MET A 226 -9.45 -23.93 -5.56
C MET A 226 -7.94 -24.13 -5.34
N PRO A 227 -7.25 -24.87 -6.22
CA PRO A 227 -5.79 -25.00 -6.23
C PRO A 227 -5.13 -23.81 -6.94
N PHE A 228 -4.10 -23.26 -6.32
CA PHE A 228 -3.27 -22.14 -6.77
C PHE A 228 -1.96 -22.63 -7.40
N SER A 229 -1.26 -21.75 -8.14
CA SER A 229 -0.06 -22.16 -8.89
C SER A 229 1.18 -22.41 -8.01
N ASP A 230 1.13 -22.01 -6.75
CA ASP A 230 2.11 -22.33 -5.70
C ASP A 230 1.86 -23.71 -5.03
N GLY A 231 0.79 -24.41 -5.42
CA GLY A 231 0.38 -25.70 -4.85
C GLY A 231 -0.52 -25.59 -3.61
N LEU A 232 -0.90 -24.38 -3.19
CA LEU A 232 -1.86 -24.16 -2.13
C LEU A 232 -3.27 -24.47 -2.62
N THR A 233 -4.08 -25.15 -1.81
CA THR A 233 -5.51 -25.36 -2.11
C THR A 233 -6.34 -24.71 -1.01
N LEU A 234 -7.17 -23.75 -1.39
CA LEU A 234 -8.00 -23.01 -0.43
C LEU A 234 -9.48 -23.32 -0.65
N ASN A 235 -10.22 -23.44 0.44
CA ASN A 235 -11.68 -23.47 0.42
C ASN A 235 -12.29 -22.07 0.61
N ARG A 236 -13.61 -21.95 0.45
CA ARG A 236 -14.33 -20.67 0.57
C ARG A 236 -14.07 -19.96 1.89
N THR A 237 -14.07 -20.68 3.00
CA THR A 237 -13.90 -20.07 4.33
C THR A 237 -12.46 -19.59 4.56
N GLN A 238 -11.46 -20.34 4.07
CA GLN A 238 -10.05 -19.94 4.11
C GLN A 238 -9.80 -18.70 3.23
N MET A 239 -10.39 -18.64 2.04
CA MET A 239 -10.32 -17.45 1.17
C MET A 239 -11.02 -16.24 1.80
N HIS A 240 -12.20 -16.43 2.38
CA HIS A 240 -12.96 -15.37 3.06
C HIS A 240 -12.22 -14.82 4.28
N ASN A 241 -11.55 -15.69 5.04
CA ASN A 241 -10.76 -15.31 6.22
C ASN A 241 -9.44 -14.61 5.87
N ALA A 242 -9.01 -14.66 4.61
CA ALA A 242 -7.81 -13.99 4.13
C ALA A 242 -7.98 -12.46 3.94
N ARG A 243 -9.07 -11.85 4.45
CA ARG A 243 -9.41 -10.42 4.25
C ARG A 243 -9.63 -10.03 2.78
N ILE A 244 -10.09 -10.98 1.97
CA ILE A 244 -10.43 -10.77 0.54
C ILE A 244 -11.90 -11.11 0.30
N ARG A 245 -12.79 -10.61 1.16
CA ARG A 245 -14.21 -11.01 1.21
C ARG A 245 -14.92 -10.76 -0.11
N LEU A 246 -14.80 -9.55 -0.67
CA LEU A 246 -15.44 -9.19 -1.95
C LEU A 246 -14.98 -10.09 -3.09
N LEU A 247 -13.67 -10.38 -3.18
CA LEU A 247 -13.15 -11.24 -4.24
C LEU A 247 -13.56 -12.71 -4.04
N THR A 248 -13.58 -13.18 -2.80
CA THR A 248 -14.02 -14.54 -2.48
C THR A 248 -15.48 -14.72 -2.91
N ASP A 249 -16.34 -13.75 -2.59
CA ASP A 249 -17.73 -13.78 -2.99
C ASP A 249 -17.87 -13.70 -4.51
N LEU A 250 -17.08 -12.87 -5.21
CA LEU A 250 -17.06 -12.80 -6.67
C LEU A 250 -16.63 -14.11 -7.32
N VAL A 251 -15.46 -14.63 -6.93
CA VAL A 251 -14.84 -15.84 -7.47
C VAL A 251 -15.74 -17.05 -7.25
N PHE A 252 -16.27 -17.24 -6.04
CA PHE A 252 -17.14 -18.37 -5.77
C PHE A 252 -18.55 -18.19 -6.30
N THR A 253 -19.11 -16.97 -6.36
CA THR A 253 -20.41 -16.74 -7.02
C THR A 253 -20.28 -17.08 -8.50
N PHE A 254 -19.22 -16.61 -9.16
CA PHE A 254 -18.95 -16.90 -10.56
C PHE A 254 -18.69 -18.39 -10.81
N ALA A 255 -17.92 -19.04 -9.93
CA ALA A 255 -17.62 -20.47 -10.03
C ALA A 255 -18.83 -21.37 -9.68
N SER A 256 -19.75 -20.90 -8.81
CA SER A 256 -20.97 -21.62 -8.42
C SER A 256 -22.12 -21.48 -9.42
N GLN A 257 -22.06 -20.50 -10.34
CA GLN A 257 -23.04 -20.40 -11.42
C GLN A 257 -23.00 -21.73 -12.21
N PRO A 258 -24.14 -22.42 -12.39
CA PRO A 258 -24.17 -23.80 -12.86
C PRO A 258 -23.72 -23.90 -14.31
N LEU A 259 -22.42 -24.04 -14.48
CA LEU A 259 -21.80 -24.67 -15.64
C LEU A 259 -20.42 -25.15 -15.22
N HIS A 260 -20.27 -26.46 -15.06
CA HIS A 260 -19.01 -27.11 -15.36
C HIS A 260 -18.72 -26.86 -16.84
N LEU A 261 -18.22 -25.67 -17.15
CA LEU A 261 -17.55 -25.41 -18.39
C LEU A 261 -16.30 -26.26 -18.32
N GLU A 262 -16.36 -27.45 -18.89
CA GLU A 262 -15.18 -28.29 -19.18
C GLU A 262 -14.34 -27.60 -20.26
N MET A 263 -13.96 -26.35 -20.00
CA MET A 263 -13.08 -25.56 -20.83
C MET A 263 -11.71 -26.20 -20.74
N ASP A 264 -11.12 -26.42 -21.91
CA ASP A 264 -9.73 -26.83 -21.97
C ASP A 264 -8.84 -25.58 -21.97
N ASP A 265 -7.54 -25.80 -21.93
CA ASP A 265 -6.55 -24.73 -21.91
C ASP A 265 -6.65 -23.82 -23.15
N THR A 266 -7.15 -24.35 -24.28
CA THR A 266 -7.30 -23.57 -25.52
C THR A 266 -8.48 -22.60 -25.41
N GLU A 267 -9.61 -23.06 -24.91
CA GLU A 267 -10.78 -22.21 -24.66
C GLU A 267 -10.48 -21.16 -23.59
N THR A 268 -9.80 -21.55 -22.51
CA THR A 268 -9.38 -20.62 -21.45
C THR A 268 -8.38 -19.58 -21.97
N GLY A 269 -7.43 -19.99 -22.81
CA GLY A 269 -6.45 -19.09 -23.43
C GLY A 269 -7.09 -18.11 -24.41
N LEU A 270 -7.98 -18.58 -25.29
CA LEU A 270 -8.72 -17.73 -26.23
C LEU A 270 -9.67 -16.78 -25.49
N LEU A 271 -10.34 -17.25 -24.43
CA LEU A 271 -11.21 -16.41 -23.62
C LEU A 271 -10.42 -15.32 -22.87
N SER A 272 -9.28 -15.68 -22.26
CA SER A 272 -8.36 -14.71 -21.63
C SER A 272 -7.84 -13.69 -22.63
N THR A 273 -7.58 -14.12 -23.86
CA THR A 273 -7.15 -13.24 -24.96
C THR A 273 -8.25 -12.23 -25.31
N ILE A 274 -9.50 -12.71 -25.42
CA ILE A 274 -10.65 -11.86 -25.72
C ILE A 274 -10.89 -10.87 -24.56
N CYS A 275 -10.76 -11.29 -23.30
CA CYS A 275 -10.81 -10.37 -22.15
C CYS A 275 -9.75 -9.27 -22.23
N LEU A 276 -8.54 -9.58 -22.69
CA LEU A 276 -7.46 -8.58 -22.83
C LEU A 276 -7.76 -7.52 -23.89
N ILE A 277 -8.37 -7.90 -25.00
CA ILE A 277 -8.55 -7.03 -26.18
C ILE A 277 -9.95 -6.41 -26.28
N CYS A 278 -10.95 -6.94 -25.58
CA CYS A 278 -12.34 -6.44 -25.57
C CYS A 278 -12.62 -5.45 -24.43
N GLY A 279 -11.59 -4.99 -23.71
CA GLY A 279 -11.76 -4.01 -22.65
C GLY A 279 -12.34 -2.72 -23.23
N ASP A 280 -13.47 -2.27 -22.68
CA ASP A 280 -14.16 -1.04 -23.08
C ASP A 280 -13.35 0.17 -22.57
N CYS A 281 -12.20 0.41 -23.21
CA CYS A 281 -11.21 1.41 -22.79
C CYS A 281 -11.42 2.70 -23.59
N GLN A 282 -12.00 3.70 -22.93
CA GLN A 282 -12.26 5.02 -23.54
C GLN A 282 -10.96 5.80 -23.86
N ASP A 283 -9.82 5.36 -23.32
CA ASP A 283 -8.53 6.07 -23.35
C ASP A 283 -7.48 5.42 -24.28
N LEU A 284 -7.90 4.71 -25.33
CA LEU A 284 -6.97 4.12 -26.30
C LEU A 284 -6.53 5.14 -27.35
N GLU A 285 -5.23 5.16 -27.65
CA GLU A 285 -4.64 5.97 -28.72
C GLU A 285 -5.00 5.41 -30.11
N GLU A 286 -5.00 4.08 -30.25
CA GLU A 286 -5.22 3.40 -31.54
C GLU A 286 -6.37 2.37 -31.51
N PRO A 287 -7.63 2.78 -31.19
CA PRO A 287 -8.75 1.85 -31.03
C PRO A 287 -9.05 1.03 -32.30
N THR A 288 -8.91 1.64 -33.48
CA THR A 288 -9.15 0.96 -34.76
C THR A 288 -8.15 -0.18 -35.06
N LYS A 289 -6.94 -0.16 -34.47
CA LYS A 289 -6.01 -1.28 -34.60
C LYS A 289 -6.42 -2.43 -33.70
N LEU A 290 -6.93 -2.12 -32.51
CA LEU A 290 -7.43 -3.12 -31.56
C LEU A 290 -8.66 -3.85 -32.11
N ASP A 291 -9.60 -3.14 -32.72
CA ASP A 291 -10.79 -3.73 -33.36
C ASP A 291 -10.42 -4.81 -34.38
N LYS A 292 -9.38 -4.53 -35.19
CA LYS A 292 -8.86 -5.47 -36.19
C LYS A 292 -8.21 -6.72 -35.58
N LEU A 293 -7.70 -6.63 -34.35
CA LEU A 293 -7.15 -7.77 -33.62
C LEU A 293 -8.27 -8.61 -32.99
N GLN A 294 -9.40 -7.99 -32.62
CA GLN A 294 -10.50 -8.64 -31.92
C GLN A 294 -11.25 -9.66 -32.78
N GLU A 295 -11.61 -9.29 -34.02
CA GLU A 295 -12.44 -10.13 -34.89
C GLU A 295 -11.85 -11.54 -35.15
N PRO A 296 -10.56 -11.69 -35.53
CA PRO A 296 -9.96 -13.00 -35.76
C PRO A 296 -9.96 -13.89 -34.51
N LEU A 297 -9.76 -13.30 -33.33
CA LEU A 297 -9.66 -14.03 -32.07
C LEU A 297 -11.04 -14.51 -31.60
N LEU A 298 -12.07 -13.69 -31.78
CA LEU A 298 -13.45 -14.07 -31.50
C LEU A 298 -13.93 -15.19 -32.45
N GLU A 299 -13.61 -15.11 -33.73
CA GLU A 299 -13.94 -16.16 -34.69
C GLU A 299 -13.16 -17.45 -34.44
N ALA A 300 -11.87 -17.36 -34.07
CA ALA A 300 -11.09 -18.53 -33.67
C ALA A 300 -11.74 -19.29 -32.50
N LEU A 301 -12.21 -18.58 -31.47
CA LEU A 301 -12.94 -19.19 -30.35
C LEU A 301 -14.24 -19.86 -30.82
N LYS A 302 -15.06 -19.19 -31.62
CA LYS A 302 -16.32 -19.76 -32.14
C LYS A 302 -16.06 -21.04 -32.95
N ILE A 303 -15.06 -21.02 -33.83
CA ILE A 303 -14.69 -22.18 -34.66
C ILE A 303 -14.20 -23.33 -33.77
N TYR A 304 -13.33 -23.04 -32.80
CA TYR A 304 -12.80 -24.05 -31.89
C TYR A 304 -13.90 -24.74 -31.10
N ILE A 305 -14.80 -23.97 -30.47
CA ILE A 305 -15.92 -24.52 -29.67
C ILE A 305 -16.84 -25.36 -30.55
N ARG A 306 -17.20 -24.89 -31.75
CA ARG A 306 -18.06 -25.64 -32.69
C ARG A 306 -17.43 -26.95 -33.13
N LYS A 307 -16.11 -26.94 -33.38
CA LYS A 307 -15.36 -28.13 -33.76
C LYS A 307 -15.24 -29.14 -32.61
N ARG A 308 -14.97 -28.66 -31.40
CA ARG A 308 -14.84 -29.51 -30.20
C ARG A 308 -16.18 -30.06 -29.73
N ARG A 309 -17.26 -29.28 -29.87
CA ARG A 309 -18.61 -29.66 -29.43
C ARG A 309 -19.66 -29.50 -30.54
N PRO A 310 -19.60 -30.29 -31.64
CA PRO A 310 -20.57 -30.18 -32.74
C PRO A 310 -22.02 -30.41 -32.31
N SER A 311 -22.23 -31.26 -31.30
CA SER A 311 -23.55 -31.61 -30.76
C SER A 311 -24.09 -30.62 -29.71
N LYS A 312 -23.29 -29.63 -29.28
CA LYS A 312 -23.68 -28.64 -28.24
C LYS A 312 -23.51 -27.20 -28.76
N PRO A 313 -24.25 -26.76 -29.79
CA PRO A 313 -24.10 -25.43 -30.39
C PRO A 313 -24.39 -24.28 -29.42
N HIS A 314 -25.23 -24.53 -28.39
CA HIS A 314 -25.53 -23.57 -27.33
C HIS A 314 -24.32 -23.22 -26.45
N MET A 315 -23.22 -23.96 -26.52
CA MET A 315 -22.01 -23.67 -25.74
C MET A 315 -21.28 -22.42 -26.23
N VAL A 316 -21.37 -22.08 -27.52
CA VAL A 316 -20.76 -20.87 -28.07
C VAL A 316 -21.32 -19.60 -27.43
N PRO A 317 -22.64 -19.30 -27.51
CA PRO A 317 -23.20 -18.13 -26.85
C PRO A 317 -23.05 -18.21 -25.32
N LYS A 318 -23.07 -19.41 -24.73
CA LYS A 318 -22.93 -19.59 -23.28
C LYS A 318 -21.53 -19.24 -22.76
N ILE A 319 -20.47 -19.56 -23.51
CA ILE A 319 -19.09 -19.15 -23.21
C ILE A 319 -18.93 -17.64 -23.46
N LEU A 320 -19.48 -17.11 -24.55
CA LEU A 320 -19.39 -15.68 -24.85
C LEU A 320 -20.16 -14.80 -23.84
N MET A 321 -21.30 -15.28 -23.32
CA MET A 321 -22.06 -14.56 -22.29
C MET A 321 -21.26 -14.35 -21.00
N LYS A 322 -20.26 -15.19 -20.72
CA LYS A 322 -19.35 -15.01 -19.58
C LYS A 322 -18.38 -13.83 -19.76
N ILE A 323 -18.10 -13.44 -21.00
CA ILE A 323 -17.28 -12.27 -21.34
C ILE A 323 -18.09 -10.99 -21.13
N THR A 324 -19.36 -11.01 -21.56
CA THR A 324 -20.28 -9.86 -21.48
C THR A 324 -20.88 -9.64 -20.10
N ASP A 325 -20.60 -10.52 -19.14
CA ASP A 325 -20.99 -10.32 -17.75
C ASP A 325 -20.04 -9.27 -17.14
N HIS A 326 -20.19 -8.01 -17.59
CA HIS A 326 -19.48 -6.80 -17.13
C HIS A 326 -19.53 -6.61 -15.60
N SER A 327 -20.33 -7.42 -14.91
CA SER A 327 -20.37 -7.53 -13.46
C SER A 327 -19.04 -7.97 -12.84
N ILE A 328 -18.16 -8.68 -13.56
CA ILE A 328 -16.82 -9.06 -13.06
C ILE A 328 -15.87 -7.86 -13.08
N SER A 329 -15.85 -7.11 -14.19
CA SER A 329 -14.96 -5.95 -14.36
C SER A 329 -15.38 -4.76 -13.48
N ALA A 330 -16.68 -4.44 -13.42
CA ALA A 330 -17.20 -3.35 -12.59
C ALA A 330 -17.06 -3.64 -11.08
N LYS A 331 -17.46 -4.85 -10.62
CA LYS A 331 -17.30 -5.24 -9.21
C LYS A 331 -15.85 -5.55 -8.86
N GLY A 332 -15.05 -5.98 -9.83
CA GLY A 332 -13.63 -6.23 -9.69
C GLY A 332 -12.84 -4.94 -9.45
N ALA A 333 -13.12 -3.87 -10.21
CA ALA A 333 -12.56 -2.55 -9.99
C ALA A 333 -12.95 -1.98 -8.61
N GLU A 334 -14.22 -2.11 -8.21
CA GLU A 334 -14.67 -1.76 -6.85
C GLU A 334 -13.96 -2.60 -5.77
N SER A 335 -13.73 -3.89 -6.04
CA SER A 335 -13.03 -4.80 -5.12
C SER A 335 -11.57 -4.43 -4.96
N VAL A 336 -10.84 -4.07 -6.02
CA VAL A 336 -9.42 -3.65 -5.94
C VAL A 336 -9.28 -2.35 -5.15
N ILE A 337 -10.19 -1.39 -5.34
CA ILE A 337 -10.23 -0.15 -4.55
C ILE A 337 -10.50 -0.46 -3.06
N THR A 338 -11.42 -1.38 -2.77
CA THR A 338 -11.77 -1.78 -1.40
C THR A 338 -10.66 -2.61 -0.73
N LEU A 339 -9.99 -3.49 -1.49
CA LEU A 339 -8.83 -4.27 -1.01
C LEU A 339 -7.64 -3.38 -0.64
N LYS A 340 -7.46 -2.27 -1.35
CA LYS A 340 -6.48 -1.22 -1.01
C LYS A 340 -6.81 -0.49 0.30
N MET A 341 -8.08 -0.51 0.75
CA MET A 341 -8.53 0.09 2.00
C MET A 341 -8.60 -0.89 3.18
N GLU A 342 -8.79 -2.19 2.97
CA GLU A 342 -9.02 -3.18 4.03
C GLU A 342 -7.77 -3.98 4.48
N ILE A 343 -6.70 -4.02 3.67
CA ILE A 343 -5.52 -4.86 3.96
C ILE A 343 -4.44 -4.07 4.69
N SER A 344 -4.50 -4.09 6.02
CA SER A 344 -3.36 -3.82 6.90
C SER A 344 -2.67 -5.14 7.25
N GLY A 345 -1.69 -5.57 6.44
CA GLY A 345 -0.92 -6.82 6.65
C GLY A 345 -0.31 -7.41 5.36
N SER A 346 0.36 -8.56 5.45
CA SER A 346 0.93 -9.26 4.29
C SER A 346 -0.17 -9.76 3.33
N MET A 347 -0.07 -9.44 2.04
CA MET A 347 -1.08 -9.82 1.06
C MET A 347 -1.20 -11.34 0.89
N PRO A 348 -2.42 -11.90 0.91
CA PRO A 348 -2.64 -13.33 0.75
C PRO A 348 -2.17 -13.83 -0.62
N PRO A 349 -1.75 -15.11 -0.73
CA PRO A 349 -1.26 -15.73 -1.98
C PRO A 349 -2.19 -15.55 -3.17
N LEU A 350 -3.50 -15.51 -2.92
CA LEU A 350 -4.51 -15.19 -3.92
C LEU A 350 -4.27 -13.83 -4.57
N ILE A 351 -4.03 -12.77 -3.77
CA ILE A 351 -3.66 -11.43 -4.27
C ILE A 351 -2.28 -11.44 -4.93
N GLN A 352 -1.38 -12.32 -4.51
CA GLN A 352 -0.05 -12.50 -5.11
C GLN A 352 -0.07 -13.08 -6.53
N GLU A 353 -1.20 -13.61 -6.99
CA GLU A 353 -1.41 -13.96 -8.39
C GLU A 353 -2.17 -12.87 -9.17
N MET A 354 -2.83 -11.90 -8.49
CA MET A 354 -3.74 -10.92 -9.12
C MET A 354 -3.12 -9.59 -9.51
N LEU A 355 -2.01 -9.25 -8.87
CA LEU A 355 -1.18 -8.08 -9.11
C LEU A 355 0.17 -8.53 -9.70
#